data_AF-A0A0Q6VSQ5-F1
#
_entry.id   AF-A0A0Q6VSQ5-F1
#
_cell.length_a   1.000
_cell.length_b   1.000
_cell.length_c   1.000
_cell.angle_alpha   90.00
_cell.angle_beta   90.00
_cell.angle_gamma   90.00
#
_symmetry.space_group_name_H-M   'P 1'
#
loop_
_entity.id
_entity.type
_entity.pdbx_description
1 polymer ?
#
loop_
_entity_poly.entity_id
_entity_poly.type
_entity_poly.pdbx_seq_one_letter_code
_entity_poly.pdbx_strand_id
1 'polypeptide(L)'
;MSVPVFRLAAFLLAAAFLPAAAQPKPQPACEAEPLPVVVLTGGLHATRTRGNRFNPNFESMTYLLADLKPLALTVVTDGCSAWVCSGPAAAACGAKNWTVSQGARSAAGSVAMEAPSPQFDGSFHVGATTASPPAVSP
;
A
#
# COMPACT_ATOMS: atom_id res chain seq x y z
N MET A 1 65.24 16.13 -40.60
CA MET A 1 65.79 14.78 -40.89
C MET A 1 66.80 14.45 -39.81
N SER A 2 66.52 13.47 -38.95
CA SER A 2 67.50 12.59 -38.30
C SER A 2 66.80 11.73 -37.26
N VAL A 3 66.94 10.41 -37.40
CA VAL A 3 66.69 9.41 -36.34
C VAL A 3 67.99 9.25 -35.54
N PRO A 4 67.92 8.97 -34.23
CA PRO A 4 68.65 7.79 -33.75
C PRO A 4 67.82 6.98 -32.71
N VAL A 5 67.71 5.66 -32.89
CA VAL A 5 68.53 4.56 -32.33
C VAL A 5 68.09 4.11 -30.93
N PHE A 6 67.74 2.82 -30.89
CA PHE A 6 67.28 1.96 -29.80
C PHE A 6 68.07 2.03 -28.47
N ARG A 7 67.35 1.84 -27.36
CA ARG A 7 67.76 0.89 -26.31
C ARG A 7 66.56 0.12 -25.74
N LEU A 8 66.64 -1.19 -25.93
CA LEU A 8 65.81 -2.22 -25.33
C LEU A 8 66.15 -2.31 -23.83
N ALA A 9 65.17 -2.14 -22.95
CA ALA A 9 65.31 -2.48 -21.53
C ALA A 9 64.32 -3.61 -21.22
N ALA A 10 64.87 -4.78 -20.92
CA ALA A 10 64.15 -5.94 -20.45
C ALA A 10 63.48 -5.65 -19.11
N PHE A 11 62.17 -5.88 -19.01
CA PHE A 11 61.51 -6.04 -17.71
C PHE A 11 61.27 -7.52 -17.49
N LEU A 12 62.03 -8.10 -16.56
CA LEU A 12 61.78 -9.42 -16.03
C LEU A 12 60.39 -9.45 -15.36
N LEU A 13 59.64 -10.49 -15.71
CA LEU A 13 58.49 -10.98 -14.96
C LEU A 13 58.95 -11.34 -13.53
N ALA A 14 58.43 -10.65 -12.53
CA ALA A 14 58.30 -11.20 -11.18
C ALA A 14 56.83 -11.60 -10.99
N ALA A 15 56.49 -12.84 -11.35
CA ALA A 15 55.21 -13.43 -10.98
C ALA A 15 55.26 -13.73 -9.47
N ALA A 16 54.76 -12.79 -8.66
CA ALA A 16 54.45 -13.07 -7.28
C ALA A 16 53.21 -13.98 -7.26
N PHE A 17 53.39 -15.24 -6.88
CA PHE A 17 52.29 -16.12 -6.48
C PHE A 17 51.62 -15.53 -5.24
N LEU A 18 50.51 -14.81 -5.45
CA LEU A 18 49.56 -14.58 -4.37
C LEU A 18 48.91 -15.93 -4.01
N PRO A 19 48.81 -16.30 -2.72
CA PRO A 19 48.01 -17.45 -2.32
C PRO A 19 46.56 -17.19 -2.73
N ALA A 20 45.91 -18.18 -3.33
CA ALA A 20 44.49 -18.13 -3.63
C ALA A 20 43.72 -17.84 -2.33
N ALA A 21 43.14 -16.64 -2.24
CA ALA A 21 42.23 -16.32 -1.15
C ALA A 21 41.09 -17.34 -1.19
N ALA A 22 40.88 -18.02 -0.06
CA ALA A 22 39.73 -18.90 0.11
C ALA A 22 38.47 -18.11 -0.24
N GLN A 23 37.75 -18.56 -1.27
CA GLN A 23 36.46 -17.98 -1.62
C GLN A 23 35.54 -18.12 -0.41
N PRO A 24 34.88 -17.04 0.06
CA PRO A 24 33.91 -17.14 1.14
C PRO A 24 32.82 -18.14 0.73
N LYS A 25 32.48 -19.06 1.63
CA LYS A 25 31.35 -19.98 1.43
C LYS A 25 30.10 -19.16 1.04
N PRO A 26 29.31 -19.59 0.05
CA PRO A 26 28.01 -18.97 -0.23
C PRO A 26 27.20 -18.94 1.07
N GLN A 27 26.88 -17.74 1.53
CA GLN A 27 25.92 -17.61 2.62
C GLN A 27 24.57 -18.07 2.07
N PRO A 28 23.77 -18.84 2.84
CA PRO A 28 22.38 -19.04 2.48
C PRO A 28 21.76 -17.66 2.33
N ALA A 29 21.18 -17.39 1.15
CA ALA A 29 20.51 -16.12 0.92
C ALA A 29 19.50 -15.91 2.05
N CYS A 30 19.58 -14.79 2.76
CA CYS A 30 18.50 -14.37 3.63
C CYS A 30 17.26 -14.27 2.75
N GLU A 31 16.33 -15.20 2.91
CA GLU A 31 15.02 -15.12 2.29
C GLU A 31 14.40 -13.82 2.81
N ALA A 32 14.18 -12.86 1.90
CA ALA A 32 13.70 -11.55 2.29
C ALA A 32 12.34 -11.71 2.99
N GLU A 33 12.20 -11.15 4.19
CA GLU A 33 10.90 -11.09 4.86
C GLU A 33 9.85 -10.51 3.89
N PRO A 34 8.69 -11.15 3.72
CA PRO A 34 7.66 -10.67 2.82
C PRO A 34 7.28 -9.24 3.20
N LEU A 35 7.34 -8.32 2.22
CA LEU A 35 6.95 -6.93 2.45
C LEU A 35 5.45 -6.87 2.79
N PRO A 36 5.06 -6.02 3.75
CA PRO A 36 3.65 -5.82 4.06
C PRO A 36 2.90 -5.28 2.83
N VAL A 37 1.75 -5.88 2.53
CA VAL A 37 0.88 -5.45 1.42
C VAL A 37 -0.27 -4.62 1.97
N VAL A 38 -0.47 -3.42 1.42
CA VAL A 38 -1.63 -2.57 1.71
C VAL A 38 -2.62 -2.68 0.57
N VAL A 39 -3.86 -3.06 0.89
CA VAL A 39 -4.95 -3.17 -0.09
C VAL A 39 -5.98 -2.09 0.18
N LEU A 40 -6.14 -1.16 -0.77
CA LEU A 40 -7.23 -0.18 -0.74
C LEU A 40 -8.46 -0.78 -1.41
N THR A 41 -9.55 -0.91 -0.67
CA THR A 41 -10.81 -1.48 -1.15
C THR A 41 -12.02 -0.78 -0.55
N GLY A 42 -13.21 -1.06 -1.07
CA GLY A 42 -14.46 -0.56 -0.50
C GLY A 42 -14.73 -1.17 0.88
N GLY A 43 -15.34 -0.39 1.78
CA GLY A 43 -15.55 -0.80 3.18
C GLY A 43 -16.24 -2.16 3.35
N LEU A 44 -17.18 -2.51 2.46
CA LEU A 44 -17.83 -3.84 2.46
C LEU A 44 -16.86 -4.98 2.20
N HIS A 45 -15.85 -4.80 1.34
CA HIS A 45 -14.84 -5.83 1.07
C HIS A 45 -13.84 -5.97 2.22
N ALA A 46 -13.63 -4.91 2.99
CA ALA A 46 -12.71 -4.88 4.12
C ALA A 46 -13.30 -5.51 5.41
N THR A 47 -14.61 -5.76 5.49
CA THR A 47 -15.25 -6.28 6.72
C THR A 47 -14.70 -7.65 7.10
N ARG A 48 -14.49 -7.92 8.38
CA ARG A 48 -14.01 -9.22 8.90
C ARG A 48 -15.11 -10.27 9.04
N THR A 49 -16.35 -9.83 9.09
CA THR A 49 -17.52 -10.69 9.32
C THR A 49 -18.17 -11.08 8.01
N ARG A 50 -18.82 -12.25 7.99
CA ARG A 50 -19.79 -12.61 6.96
C ARG A 50 -21.04 -11.72 7.07
N GLY A 51 -21.61 -11.40 5.93
CA GLY A 51 -22.86 -10.66 5.79
C GLY A 51 -22.69 -9.15 5.78
N ASN A 52 -23.70 -8.48 5.24
CA ASN A 52 -23.86 -7.04 5.30
C ASN A 52 -25.35 -6.66 5.24
N ARG A 53 -25.67 -5.36 5.30
CA ARG A 53 -27.06 -4.85 5.29
C ARG A 53 -27.87 -5.21 4.04
N PHE A 54 -27.24 -5.61 2.95
CA PHE A 54 -27.88 -5.94 1.67
C PHE A 54 -27.98 -7.45 1.44
N ASN A 55 -27.02 -8.22 1.97
CA ASN A 55 -26.96 -9.66 1.81
C ASN A 55 -26.32 -10.31 3.05
N PRO A 56 -27.06 -11.08 3.86
CA PRO A 56 -26.52 -11.72 5.06
C PRO A 56 -25.51 -12.84 4.76
N ASN A 57 -25.47 -13.35 3.53
CA ASN A 57 -24.54 -14.39 3.10
C ASN A 57 -23.32 -13.84 2.37
N PHE A 58 -23.15 -12.52 2.29
CA PHE A 58 -22.00 -11.92 1.61
C PHE A 58 -20.69 -12.29 2.29
N GLU A 59 -19.72 -12.77 1.51
CA GLU A 59 -18.38 -13.11 1.99
C GLU A 59 -17.42 -12.04 1.47
N SER A 60 -16.92 -11.20 2.38
CA SER A 60 -15.98 -10.14 2.05
C SER A 60 -14.58 -10.71 1.78
N MET A 61 -13.71 -9.89 1.17
CA MET A 61 -12.32 -10.26 0.92
C MET A 61 -11.59 -10.61 2.23
N THR A 62 -11.71 -9.77 3.25
CA THR A 62 -11.07 -9.99 4.55
C THR A 62 -11.60 -11.24 5.26
N TYR A 63 -12.90 -11.55 5.14
CA TYR A 63 -13.50 -12.77 5.69
C TYR A 63 -12.91 -14.03 5.06
N LEU A 64 -12.80 -14.06 3.72
CA LEU A 64 -12.23 -15.19 2.98
C LEU A 64 -10.73 -15.37 3.21
N LEU A 65 -10.02 -14.29 3.55
CA LEU A 65 -8.58 -14.30 3.81
C LEU A 65 -8.23 -14.36 5.31
N ALA A 66 -9.15 -14.80 6.17
CA ALA A 66 -8.97 -14.79 7.62
C ALA A 66 -7.71 -15.55 8.09
N ASP A 67 -7.31 -16.62 7.38
CA ASP A 67 -6.12 -17.42 7.69
C ASP A 67 -4.81 -16.61 7.56
N LEU A 68 -4.81 -15.56 6.74
CA LEU A 68 -3.68 -14.64 6.59
C LEU A 68 -3.62 -13.59 7.72
N LYS A 69 -4.61 -13.59 8.63
CA LYS A 69 -4.75 -12.63 9.73
C LYS A 69 -4.59 -11.17 9.29
N PRO A 70 -5.31 -10.71 8.25
CA PRO A 70 -5.20 -9.34 7.77
C PRO A 70 -5.68 -8.34 8.83
N LEU A 71 -5.06 -7.16 8.87
CA LEU A 71 -5.56 -6.04 9.63
C LEU A 71 -6.60 -5.28 8.81
N ALA A 72 -7.83 -5.17 9.33
CA ALA A 72 -8.94 -4.53 8.65
C ALA A 72 -9.23 -3.14 9.21
N LEU A 73 -8.97 -2.09 8.45
CA LEU A 73 -9.28 -0.71 8.84
C LEU A 73 -10.47 -0.18 8.04
N THR A 74 -11.40 0.52 8.70
CA THR A 74 -12.42 1.32 8.00
C THR A 74 -11.93 2.75 7.81
N VAL A 75 -12.35 3.39 6.73
CA VAL A 75 -12.12 4.83 6.54
C VAL A 75 -13.13 5.62 7.37
N VAL A 76 -12.66 6.63 8.10
CA VAL A 76 -13.47 7.60 8.83
C VAL A 76 -13.20 8.99 8.29
N THR A 77 -14.27 9.74 8.04
CA THR A 77 -14.24 11.09 7.49
C THR A 77 -14.79 12.10 8.49
N ASP A 78 -14.42 13.36 8.36
CA ASP A 78 -15.07 14.47 9.08
C ASP A 78 -16.42 14.87 8.43
N GLY A 79 -16.87 14.13 7.40
CA GLY A 79 -18.07 14.41 6.62
C GLY A 79 -17.77 15.22 5.35
N CYS A 80 -18.67 16.17 5.04
CA CYS A 80 -18.75 16.96 3.81
C CYS A 80 -19.39 16.21 2.62
N SER A 81 -18.72 16.09 1.48
CA SER A 81 -19.37 15.62 0.24
C SER A 81 -18.63 14.49 -0.46
N ALA A 82 -19.39 13.67 -1.17
CA ALA A 82 -18.90 12.66 -2.10
C ALA A 82 -19.69 12.71 -3.41
N TRP A 83 -19.09 12.20 -4.49
CA TRP A 83 -19.83 11.99 -5.75
C TRP A 83 -20.64 10.70 -5.66
N VAL A 84 -21.96 10.79 -5.78
CA VAL A 84 -22.85 9.65 -5.58
C VAL A 84 -23.88 9.58 -6.68
N CYS A 85 -24.07 8.38 -7.26
CA CYS A 85 -25.13 8.07 -8.20
C CYS A 85 -26.27 7.34 -7.46
N SER A 86 -27.43 7.97 -7.33
CA SER A 86 -28.59 7.37 -6.65
C SER A 86 -29.52 6.60 -7.59
N GLY A 87 -29.08 6.34 -8.82
CA GLY A 87 -29.86 5.65 -9.86
C GLY A 87 -29.04 5.47 -11.14
N PRO A 88 -29.61 4.81 -12.17
CA PRO A 88 -28.90 4.47 -13.39
C PRO A 88 -28.72 5.65 -14.35
N ALA A 89 -29.54 6.69 -14.23
CA ALA A 89 -29.44 7.87 -15.08
C ALA A 89 -28.24 8.73 -14.66
N ALA A 90 -27.48 9.24 -15.64
CA ALA A 90 -26.34 10.14 -15.37
C ALA A 90 -26.75 11.38 -14.54
N ALA A 91 -27.96 11.91 -14.75
CA ALA A 91 -28.51 13.03 -13.99
C ALA A 91 -28.76 12.70 -12.49
N ALA A 92 -28.76 11.42 -12.11
CA ALA A 92 -28.88 10.99 -10.71
C ALA A 92 -27.53 10.98 -9.96
N CYS A 93 -26.42 11.22 -10.69
CA CYS A 93 -25.08 11.39 -10.16
C CYS A 93 -24.82 12.87 -9.82
N GLY A 94 -24.18 13.12 -8.68
CA GLY A 94 -23.87 14.48 -8.25
C GLY A 94 -23.09 14.52 -6.96
N ALA A 95 -22.59 15.70 -6.59
CA ALA A 95 -22.08 15.95 -5.26
C ALA A 95 -23.22 15.81 -4.25
N LYS A 96 -23.05 14.95 -3.25
CA LYS A 96 -24.03 14.73 -2.18
C LYS A 96 -23.32 14.81 -0.84
N ASN A 97 -24.04 15.29 0.17
CA ASN A 97 -23.58 15.20 1.55
C ASN A 97 -23.35 13.73 1.90
N TRP A 98 -22.16 13.43 2.43
CA TRP A 98 -21.75 12.07 2.72
C TRP A 98 -21.48 11.89 4.21
N THR A 99 -22.37 11.14 4.87
CA THR A 99 -22.31 10.90 6.32
C THR A 99 -22.12 9.43 6.67
N VAL A 100 -22.12 8.53 5.69
CA VAL A 100 -22.09 7.06 5.89
C VAL A 100 -20.84 6.61 6.64
N SER A 101 -19.72 7.31 6.48
CA SER A 101 -18.43 7.03 7.13
C SER A 101 -17.98 8.18 8.02
N GLN A 102 -18.92 9.02 8.47
CA GLN A 102 -18.59 10.12 9.37
C GLN A 102 -18.36 9.58 10.79
N GLY A 103 -17.29 10.05 11.43
CA GLY A 103 -16.97 9.69 12.81
C GLY A 103 -16.45 10.88 13.60
N ALA A 104 -15.85 10.60 14.76
CA ALA A 104 -15.20 11.64 15.55
C ALA A 104 -14.06 12.29 14.77
N ARG A 105 -13.97 13.61 14.86
CA ARG A 105 -12.92 14.39 14.20
C ARG A 105 -11.55 13.96 14.71
N SER A 106 -10.61 13.75 13.81
CA SER A 106 -9.23 13.35 14.11
C SER A 106 -8.27 13.90 13.07
N ALA A 107 -6.96 13.84 13.34
CA ALA A 107 -5.96 14.30 12.38
C ALA A 107 -6.03 13.46 11.09
N ALA A 108 -6.04 14.10 9.92
CA ALA A 108 -5.99 13.38 8.66
C ALA A 108 -4.67 12.58 8.56
N GLY A 109 -4.76 11.33 8.13
CA GLY A 109 -3.65 10.39 8.12
C GLY A 109 -3.46 9.59 9.41
N SER A 110 -4.24 9.86 10.47
CA SER A 110 -4.12 9.10 11.72
C SER A 110 -4.79 7.72 11.62
N VAL A 111 -4.24 6.75 12.36
CA VAL A 111 -4.83 5.43 12.58
C VAL A 111 -5.23 5.29 14.04
N ALA A 112 -6.44 4.78 14.29
CA ALA A 112 -6.89 4.38 15.62
C ALA A 112 -7.17 2.87 15.63
N MET A 113 -6.61 2.15 16.61
CA MET A 113 -6.73 0.69 16.73
C MET A 113 -7.84 0.27 17.69
N GLU A 114 -8.68 1.22 18.10
CA GLU A 114 -9.92 0.91 18.80
C GLU A 114 -10.94 0.44 17.76
N ALA A 115 -11.43 -0.80 17.92
CA ALA A 115 -12.36 -1.40 16.97
C ALA A 115 -13.69 -0.62 16.96
N PRO A 116 -14.05 0.05 15.85
CA PRO A 116 -15.28 0.86 15.80
C PRO A 116 -16.53 -0.03 15.70
N SER A 117 -16.36 -1.30 15.34
CA SER A 117 -17.39 -2.34 15.30
C SER A 117 -16.73 -3.71 15.20
N PRO A 118 -17.48 -4.82 15.36
CA PRO A 118 -16.96 -6.17 15.14
C PRO A 118 -16.43 -6.43 13.71
N GLN A 119 -16.74 -5.54 12.76
CA GLN A 119 -16.38 -5.71 11.34
C GLN A 119 -14.96 -5.23 11.01
N PHE A 120 -14.31 -4.47 11.89
CA PHE A 120 -13.01 -3.84 11.64
C PHE A 120 -12.13 -3.91 12.89
N ASP A 121 -10.81 -3.95 12.70
CA ASP A 121 -9.81 -3.85 13.77
C ASP A 121 -9.57 -2.41 14.22
N GLY A 122 -9.85 -1.44 13.34
CA GLY A 122 -9.60 -0.02 13.64
C GLY A 122 -10.10 0.90 12.53
N SER A 123 -9.67 2.16 12.60
CA SER A 123 -10.03 3.21 11.65
C SER A 123 -8.82 3.97 11.11
N PHE A 124 -8.91 4.39 9.86
CA PHE A 124 -8.01 5.34 9.22
C PHE A 124 -8.77 6.65 8.93
N HIS A 125 -8.25 7.77 9.43
CA HIS A 125 -8.95 9.05 9.37
C HIS A 125 -8.45 9.88 8.20
N VAL A 126 -9.37 10.35 7.35
CA VAL A 126 -9.03 11.10 6.12
C VAL A 126 -9.39 12.59 6.18
N GLY A 127 -9.97 13.05 7.30
CA GLY A 127 -10.46 14.43 7.43
C GLY A 127 -11.71 14.69 6.58
N ALA A 128 -11.90 15.95 6.19
CA ALA A 128 -13.04 16.37 5.37
C ALA A 128 -12.91 15.85 3.92
N THR A 129 -14.02 15.38 3.37
CA THR A 129 -14.06 14.85 1.99
C THR A 129 -14.79 15.77 1.04
N THR A 130 -14.37 15.78 -0.22
CA THR A 130 -15.07 16.50 -1.29
C THR A 130 -15.42 15.53 -2.42
N ALA A 131 -16.51 15.81 -3.12
CA ALA A 131 -16.75 15.15 -4.40
C ALA A 131 -15.58 15.46 -5.34
N SER A 132 -15.04 14.43 -6.01
CA SER A 132 -13.88 14.59 -6.88
C SER A 132 -14.15 15.57 -8.04
N PRO A 133 -13.17 16.36 -8.50
CA PRO A 133 -13.30 17.15 -9.73
C PRO A 133 -13.85 16.32 -10.91
N PRO A 134 -14.69 16.90 -11.79
CA PRO A 134 -15.13 18.30 -11.83
C PRO A 134 -16.37 18.60 -10.95
N ALA A 135 -16.76 17.69 -10.05
CA ALA A 135 -17.99 17.82 -9.27
C ALA A 135 -18.04 19.05 -8.36
N VAL A 136 -16.86 19.55 -7.98
CA VAL A 136 -16.67 20.80 -7.25
C VAL A 136 -15.88 21.72 -8.16
N SER A 137 -16.48 22.84 -8.56
CA SER A 137 -15.68 23.97 -9.05
C SER A 137 -14.82 24.46 -7.87
N PRO A 138 -13.55 24.84 -8.12
CA PRO A 138 -12.69 25.40 -7.07
C PRO A 138 -13.29 26.64 -6.42
#